data_AF-A0A972RKC3-F1
#
_entry.id   AF-A0A972RKC3-F1
#
_cell.length_a   1.000
_cell.length_b   1.000
_cell.length_c   1.000
_cell.angle_alpha   90.00
_cell.angle_beta   90.00
_cell.angle_gamma   90.00
#
_symmetry.space_group_name_H-M   'P 1'
#
loop_
_entity.id
_entity.type
_entity.pdbx_description
1 polymer ?
#
loop_
_entity_poly.entity_id
_entity_poly.type
_entity_poly.pdbx_seq_one_letter_code
_entity_poly.pdbx_strand_id
1 'polypeptide(L)' 'MGEAQGTLFEPEFSRSLKVPTSEQRITSHAGAVLLREADHQLGLVESLAEKIHDPRHPEKIRYTATELLRERLNPWP' A
#
# COMPACT_ATOMS: atom_id res chain seq x y z
N MET A 1 29.09 -0.75 -3.72
CA MET A 1 28.43 -0.76 -2.39
C MET A 1 27.12 0.00 -2.52
N GLY A 2 26.00 -0.72 -2.54
CA GLY A 2 24.67 -0.15 -2.81
C GLY A 2 23.89 -1.03 -3.77
N GLU A 3 23.62 -2.27 -3.37
CA GLU A 3 22.76 -3.19 -4.11
C GLU A 3 21.36 -2.57 -4.17
N ALA A 4 20.88 -2.25 -5.38
CA ALA A 4 19.46 -2.02 -5.60
C ALA A 4 18.76 -3.36 -5.42
N GLN A 5 18.40 -3.70 -4.18
CA GLN A 5 17.47 -4.79 -3.90
C GLN A 5 16.11 -4.35 -4.42
N GLY A 6 15.88 -4.55 -5.72
CA GLY A 6 14.54 -4.62 -6.26
C GLY A 6 13.76 -5.60 -5.39
N THR A 7 12.54 -5.24 -5.01
CA THR A 7 11.59 -6.15 -4.38
C THR A 7 11.50 -7.39 -5.27
N LEU A 8 12.19 -8.45 -4.86
CA LEU A 8 12.50 -9.61 -5.70
C LEU A 8 11.21 -10.39 -6.07
N PHE A 9 10.11 -10.11 -5.37
CA PHE A 9 8.78 -10.63 -5.63
C PHE A 9 7.75 -9.60 -5.14
N GLU A 10 6.73 -9.29 -5.95
CA GLU A 10 5.46 -8.80 -5.40
C GLU A 10 4.79 -10.02 -4.75
N PRO A 11 4.55 -10.02 -3.43
CA PRO A 11 3.83 -11.13 -2.81
C PRO A 11 2.41 -11.16 -3.38
N GLU A 12 2.15 -12.11 -4.28
CA GLU A 12 0.79 -12.59 -4.53
C GLU A 12 0.34 -13.26 -3.23
N PHE A 13 -0.32 -12.50 -2.37
CA PHE A 13 -0.98 -13.04 -1.20
C PHE A 13 -2.06 -13.98 -1.69
N SER A 14 -1.72 -15.27 -1.74
CA SER A 14 -2.68 -16.33 -2.04
C SER A 14 -3.93 -16.11 -1.19
N ARG A 15 -5.10 -16.14 -1.85
CA ARG A 15 -6.46 -15.72 -1.45
C ARG A 15 -7.01 -16.24 -0.09
N SER A 16 -6.19 -16.68 0.85
CA SER A 16 -6.62 -17.25 2.11
C SER A 16 -5.66 -16.93 3.25
N LEU A 17 -5.49 -15.65 3.55
CA LEU A 17 -5.00 -15.21 4.85
C LEU A 17 -6.15 -15.26 5.87
N LYS A 18 -6.07 -16.18 6.83
CA LYS A 18 -6.98 -16.19 7.99
C LYS A 18 -6.29 -15.46 9.15
N VAL A 19 -6.64 -14.20 9.35
CA VAL A 19 -6.22 -13.43 10.53
C VAL A 19 -7.27 -13.61 11.62
N PRO A 20 -6.93 -14.16 12.79
CA PRO A 20 -7.88 -14.28 13.89
C PRO A 20 -8.27 -12.88 14.38
N THR A 21 -9.55 -12.53 14.26
CA THR A 21 -10.13 -11.29 14.80
C THR A 21 -10.62 -11.56 16.22
N SER A 22 -9.72 -11.95 17.13
CA SER A 22 -10.10 -12.04 18.55
C SER A 22 -10.29 -10.63 19.13
N GLU A 23 -11.08 -10.53 20.20
CA GLU A 23 -11.37 -9.26 20.90
C GLU A 23 -10.11 -8.55 21.44
N GLN A 24 -8.95 -9.24 21.46
CA GLN A 24 -7.65 -8.62 21.67
C GLN A 24 -7.00 -8.22 20.33
N ARG A 25 -7.16 -6.93 20.00
CA ARG A 25 -6.25 -6.10 19.16
C ARG A 25 -5.49 -6.86 18.07
N ILE A 26 -5.99 -6.75 16.84
CA ILE A 26 -5.13 -6.86 15.66
C ILE A 26 -3.95 -5.91 15.88
N THR A 27 -2.73 -6.45 15.89
CA THR A 27 -1.52 -5.63 16.01
C THR A 27 -1.41 -4.74 14.77
N SER A 28 -0.90 -3.52 14.93
CA SER A 28 -0.84 -2.51 13.85
C SER A 28 -0.27 -3.08 12.54
N HIS A 29 0.74 -3.96 12.63
CA HIS A 29 1.39 -4.61 11.48
C HIS A 29 0.49 -5.67 10.81
N ALA A 30 -0.28 -6.45 11.57
CA ALA A 30 -1.22 -7.43 11.00
C ALA A 30 -2.40 -6.74 10.29
N GLY A 31 -2.85 -5.60 10.82
CA GLY A 31 -3.88 -4.77 10.18
C GLY A 31 -3.40 -4.15 8.86
N ALA A 32 -2.14 -3.73 8.79
CA ALA A 32 -1.52 -3.16 7.60
C ALA A 32 -1.50 -4.15 6.42
N VAL A 33 -1.21 -5.44 6.69
CA VAL A 33 -1.25 -6.50 5.66
C VAL A 33 -2.66 -6.69 5.09
N LEU A 34 -3.69 -6.69 5.94
CA LEU A 34 -5.08 -6.78 5.49
C LEU A 34 -5.50 -5.56 4.66
N LEU A 35 -5.08 -4.36 5.09
CA LEU A 35 -5.38 -3.12 4.38
C LEU A 35 -4.69 -3.08 3.00
N ARG A 36 -3.45 -3.58 2.90
CA ARG A 36 -2.73 -3.72 1.63
C ARG A 36 -3.44 -4.69 0.68
N GLU A 37 -3.92 -5.84 1.18
CA GLU A 37 -4.64 -6.79 0.35
C GLU A 37 -6.00 -6.23 -0.11
N ALA A 38 -6.72 -5.56 0.79
CA ALA A 38 -7.97 -4.87 0.44
C ALA A 38 -7.74 -3.78 -0.62
N ASP A 39 -6.67 -2.98 -0.50
CA ASP A 39 -6.28 -2.00 -1.51
C ASP A 39 -5.99 -2.67 -2.85
N HIS A 40 -5.19 -3.74 -2.85
CA HIS A 40 -4.83 -4.47 -4.07
C HIS A 40 -6.05 -5.07 -4.80
N GLN A 41 -7.03 -5.60 -4.07
CA GLN A 41 -8.23 -6.21 -4.66
C GLN A 41 -9.25 -5.17 -5.14
N LEU A 42 -9.32 -4.01 -4.49
CA LEU A 42 -10.40 -3.03 -4.71
C LEU A 42 -9.92 -1.74 -5.40
N GLY A 43 -8.60 -1.53 -5.54
CA GLY A 43 -8.00 -0.33 -6.13
C GLY A 43 -8.38 0.95 -5.36
N LEU A 44 -8.41 0.88 -4.02
CA LEU A 44 -8.94 1.96 -3.20
C LEU A 44 -8.08 3.23 -3.29
N VAL A 45 -6.76 3.06 -3.22
CA VAL A 45 -5.79 4.15 -3.27
C VAL A 45 -5.73 4.77 -4.66
N GLU A 46 -5.83 3.97 -5.73
CA GLU A 46 -5.97 4.47 -7.10
C GLU A 46 -7.22 5.33 -7.27
N SER A 47 -8.39 4.81 -6.87
CA SER A 47 -9.66 5.55 -6.95
C SER A 47 -9.63 6.84 -6.11
N LEU A 48 -8.92 6.84 -4.99
CA LEU A 48 -8.73 8.05 -4.18
C LEU A 48 -7.81 9.04 -4.89
N ALA A 49 -6.68 8.59 -5.43
CA ALA A 49 -5.71 9.42 -6.12
C ALA A 49 -6.32 10.14 -7.34
N GLU A 50 -7.16 9.45 -8.11
CA GLU A 50 -7.87 10.03 -9.26
C GLU A 50 -8.81 11.19 -8.88
N LYS A 51 -9.30 11.21 -7.64
CA LYS A 51 -10.24 12.23 -7.14
C LYS A 51 -9.53 13.40 -6.45
N ILE A 52 -8.22 13.30 -6.25
CA ILE A 52 -7.42 14.36 -5.63
C ILE A 52 -6.91 15.29 -6.72
N HIS A 53 -7.18 16.59 -6.56
CA HIS A 53 -6.53 17.59 -7.39
C HIS A 53 -5.05 17.70 -6.98
N ASP A 54 -4.15 17.35 -7.89
CA ASP A 54 -2.71 17.48 -7.68
C ASP A 54 -2.21 18.83 -8.21
N PRO A 55 -1.84 19.79 -7.34
CA PRO A 55 -1.37 21.11 -7.76
C PRO A 55 0.10 21.09 -8.25
N ARG A 56 0.79 19.94 -8.21
CA ARG A 56 2.19 19.82 -8.60
C ARG A 56 2.34 19.92 -10.12
N HIS A 57 3.46 20.51 -10.57
CA HIS A 57 3.78 20.55 -12.00
C HIS A 57 4.04 19.14 -12.55
N PRO A 58 3.30 18.67 -13.57
CA PRO A 58 3.39 17.30 -14.07
C PRO A 58 4.81 16.87 -14.46
N GLU A 59 5.59 17.75 -15.09
CA GLU A 59 6.96 17.46 -15.54
C GLU A 59 7.99 17.33 -14.40
N LYS A 60 7.61 17.71 -13.18
CA LYS A 60 8.45 17.63 -11.98
C LYS A 60 8.02 16.48 -11.07
N ILE A 61 7.05 15.66 -11.47
CA ILE A 61 6.54 14.55 -10.68
C ILE A 61 7.45 13.33 -10.89
N ARG A 62 8.22 13.00 -9.84
CA ARG A 62 8.96 11.73 -9.77
C ARG A 62 8.10 10.58 -9.23
N TYR A 63 7.17 10.88 -8.33
CA TYR A 63 6.27 9.91 -7.69
C TYR A 63 4.83 10.40 -7.81
N THR A 64 3.98 9.54 -8.36
CA THR A 64 2.54 9.73 -8.52
C THR A 64 1.83 9.94 -7.18
N ALA A 65 0.63 10.53 -7.21
CA ALA A 65 -0.18 10.67 -6.01
C ALA A 65 -0.47 9.29 -5.36
N THR A 66 -0.74 8.26 -6.18
CA THR A 66 -0.94 6.88 -5.75
C THR A 66 0.26 6.33 -4.97
N GLU A 67 1.48 6.49 -5.49
CA GLU A 67 2.71 6.02 -4.82
C GLU A 67 2.91 6.70 -3.46
N LEU A 68 2.72 8.02 -3.39
CA LEU A 68 2.85 8.77 -2.14
C LEU A 68 1.77 8.39 -1.12
N LEU A 69 0.55 8.13 -1.57
CA LEU A 69 -0.54 7.68 -0.69
C LEU A 69 -0.27 6.28 -0.14
N ARG A 70 0.27 5.36 -0.94
CA ARG A 70 0.66 4.01 -0.49
C ARG A 70 1.74 4.05 0.58
N GLU A 71 2.75 4.90 0.41
CA GLU A 71 3.81 5.10 1.42
C GLU A 71 3.23 5.57 2.77
N ARG A 72 2.23 6.44 2.74
CA ARG A 72 1.62 7.03 3.94
C ARG A 72 0.61 6.12 4.65
N LEU A 73 -0.15 5.33 3.88
CA LEU A 73 -1.22 4.49 4.42
C LEU A 73 -0.73 3.12 4.88
N ASN A 74 0.35 2.62 4.26
CA ASN A 74 0.96 1.35 4.61
C ASN A 74 2.45 1.56 4.88
N PRO A 75 2.82 2.27 5.96
CA PRO A 75 4.22 2.39 6.33
C PRO A 75 4.77 0.97 6.52
N TRP A 76 5.86 0.69 5.81
CA TRP A 76 6.54 -0.60 5.85
C TRP A 76 6.80 -1.04 7.30
N PRO A 77 6.57 -2.31 7.66
CA PRO A 77 6.91 -2.85 8.98
C PRO A 77 8.43 -2.90 9.25
#